data_AF-A0A0B5H6D1-F1
#
_entry.id   AF-A0A0B5H6D1-F1
#
_cell.length_a   1.000
_cell.length_b   1.000
_cell.length_c   1.000
_cell.angle_alpha   90.00
_cell.angle_beta   90.00
_cell.angle_gamma   90.00
#
_symmetry.space_group_name_H-M   'P 1'
#
loop_
_entity.id
_entity.type
_entity.pdbx_description
1 polymer ?
#
loop_
_entity_poly.entity_id
_entity_poly.type
_entity_poly.pdbx_seq_one_letter_code
_entity_poly.pdbx_strand_id
1 'polypeptide(L)'
;IIVSVYIMAPVAFSAMQGMQANQAPGNVTQNVTAGIAAAREPFRTFLEAHAKSRERQFFLRSATALWPAQQAKALKDTDLIVLAPAFTLTELTDAFKIGFLLYIGFIVVDLVIANVLMAMGLNQAQPTNVAIPLKLL
;
A
#
# COMPACT_ATOMS: atom_id res chain seq x y z
N ILE A 1 8.92 0.46 8.78
CA ILE A 1 9.70 1.69 8.48
C ILE A 1 11.01 1.36 7.78
N ILE A 2 11.95 0.62 8.38
CA ILE A 2 13.25 0.31 7.74
C ILE A 2 13.08 -0.35 6.36
N VAL A 3 12.27 -1.41 6.28
CA VAL A 3 11.96 -2.11 5.02
C VAL A 3 11.30 -1.18 4.00
N SER A 4 10.40 -0.31 4.44
CA SER A 4 9.72 0.68 3.58
C SER A 4 10.70 1.66 2.96
N VAL A 5 11.66 2.16 3.75
CA VAL A 5 12.72 3.06 3.27
C VAL A 5 13.63 2.34 2.28
N TYR A 6 13.99 1.09 2.55
CA TYR A 6 14.81 0.28 1.66
C TYR A 6 14.16 0.05 0.29
N ILE A 7 12.86 -0.27 0.26
CA ILE A 7 12.08 -0.46 -0.98
C ILE A 7 11.91 0.87 -1.74
N MET A 8 11.74 1.98 -1.03
CA MET A 8 11.54 3.30 -1.64
C MET A 8 12.83 4.02 -2.07
N ALA A 9 14.00 3.52 -1.66
CA ALA A 9 15.30 4.08 -2.04
C ALA A 9 15.46 4.37 -3.54
N PRO A 10 15.18 3.45 -4.48
CA PRO A 10 15.29 3.72 -5.92
C PRO A 10 14.37 4.84 -6.41
N VAL A 11 13.16 4.98 -5.83
CA VAL A 11 12.22 6.05 -6.19
C VAL A 11 12.78 7.41 -5.78
N ALA A 12 13.37 7.48 -4.57
CA ALA A 12 14.00 8.69 -4.06
C ALA A 12 15.23 9.10 -4.89
N PHE A 13 16.07 8.14 -5.29
CA PHE A 13 17.24 8.42 -6.14
C PHE A 13 16.82 8.94 -7.53
N SER A 14 15.80 8.34 -8.15
CA SER A 14 15.25 8.83 -9.42
C SER A 14 14.67 10.24 -9.31
N ALA A 15 13.99 10.56 -8.19
CA ALA A 15 13.46 11.90 -7.95
C ALA A 15 14.57 12.95 -7.82
N MET A 16 15.67 12.61 -7.11
CA MET A 16 16.83 13.49 -6.96
C MET A 16 17.56 13.72 -8.29
N GLN A 17 17.66 12.70 -9.14
CA GLN A 17 18.27 12.83 -10.47
C GLN A 17 17.42 13.70 -11.40
N GLY A 18 16.09 13.50 -11.43
CA GLY A 18 15.18 14.31 -12.23
C GLY A 18 15.17 15.80 -11.82
N MET A 19 15.35 16.07 -10.53
CA MET A 19 15.49 17.43 -10.01
C MET A 19 16.83 18.09 -10.37
N GLN A 20 17.93 17.33 -10.38
CA GLN A 20 19.26 17.83 -10.75
C GLN A 20 19.42 18.06 -12.27
N ALA A 21 18.83 17.19 -13.10
CA ALA A 21 18.89 17.30 -14.55
C ALA A 21 18.19 18.56 -15.11
N ASN A 22 17.22 19.12 -14.38
CA ASN A 22 16.42 20.27 -14.81
C ASN A 22 16.88 21.62 -14.21
N GLN A 23 18.08 21.69 -13.64
CA GLN A 23 18.65 22.95 -13.14
C GLN A 23 19.34 23.70 -14.29
N ALA A 24 18.64 24.63 -14.95
CA ALA A 24 19.23 25.50 -15.96
C ALA A 24 19.81 26.79 -15.34
N PRO A 25 20.98 27.30 -15.77
CA PRO A 25 21.48 28.57 -15.29
C PRO A 25 20.59 29.72 -15.79
N GLY A 26 19.93 30.45 -14.87
CA GLY A 26 19.37 31.78 -15.18
C GLY A 26 17.97 32.10 -14.63
N ASN A 27 17.12 31.12 -14.29
CA ASN A 27 15.75 31.43 -13.81
C ASN A 27 15.29 30.51 -12.67
N VAL A 28 15.51 30.96 -11.42
CA VAL A 28 15.24 30.19 -10.19
C VAL A 28 13.79 29.69 -10.10
N THR A 29 12.82 30.53 -10.44
CA THR A 29 11.38 30.18 -10.37
C THR A 29 11.00 29.05 -11.33
N GLN A 30 11.59 29.03 -12.53
CA GLN A 30 11.31 28.02 -13.54
C GLN A 30 12.02 26.69 -13.24
N ASN A 31 13.22 26.77 -12.66
CA ASN A 31 13.96 25.60 -12.17
C ASN A 31 13.25 24.92 -11.00
N VAL A 32 12.67 25.69 -10.07
CA VAL A 32 11.93 25.13 -8.93
C VAL A 32 10.68 24.39 -9.39
N THR A 33 9.91 24.99 -10.31
CA THR A 33 8.68 24.37 -10.84
C THR A 33 8.97 23.13 -11.69
N ALA A 34 9.99 23.19 -12.56
CA ALA A 34 10.43 22.02 -13.34
C ALA A 34 11.02 20.92 -12.46
N GLY A 35 11.82 21.28 -11.45
CA GLY A 35 12.42 20.34 -10.50
C GLY A 35 11.36 19.59 -9.68
N ILE A 36 10.33 20.29 -9.18
CA ILE A 36 9.19 19.66 -8.49
C ILE A 36 8.40 18.75 -9.44
N ALA A 37 8.19 19.20 -10.69
CA ALA A 37 7.46 18.44 -11.69
C ALA A 37 8.19 17.15 -12.13
N ALA A 38 9.52 17.14 -12.14
CA ALA A 38 10.34 15.97 -12.39
C ALA A 38 10.46 15.07 -11.15
N ALA A 39 10.54 15.65 -9.95
CA ALA A 39 10.61 14.89 -8.70
C ALA A 39 9.34 14.08 -8.42
N ARG A 40 8.16 14.58 -8.82
CA ARG A 40 6.88 13.87 -8.65
C ARG A 40 6.69 12.68 -9.61
N GLU A 41 7.37 12.67 -10.75
CA GLU A 41 7.19 11.67 -11.80
C GLU A 41 7.52 10.24 -11.34
N PRO A 42 8.67 9.95 -10.69
CA PRO A 42 8.97 8.61 -10.20
C PRO A 42 7.99 8.14 -9.12
N PHE A 43 7.48 9.04 -8.27
CA PHE A 43 6.42 8.68 -7.31
C PHE A 43 5.12 8.33 -8.02
N ARG A 44 4.74 9.09 -9.06
CA ARG A 44 3.58 8.79 -9.87
C ARG A 44 3.72 7.42 -10.54
N THR A 45 4.85 7.12 -11.18
CA THR A 45 5.12 5.82 -11.80
C THR A 45 5.07 4.69 -10.78
N PHE A 46 5.65 4.89 -9.60
CA PHE A 46 5.58 3.91 -8.51
C PHE A 46 4.14 3.64 -8.07
N LEU A 47 3.34 4.69 -7.85
CA LEU A 47 1.94 4.54 -7.48
C LEU A 47 1.12 3.88 -8.59
N GLU A 48 1.37 4.22 -9.86
CA GLU A 48 0.68 3.60 -11.00
C GLU A 48 0.96 2.10 -11.12
N ALA A 49 2.19 1.68 -10.82
CA ALA A 49 2.58 0.28 -10.86
C ALA A 49 1.94 -0.56 -9.74
N HIS A 50 1.71 0.04 -8.57
CA HIS A 50 1.19 -0.67 -7.39
C HIS A 50 -0.30 -0.43 -7.12
N ALA A 51 -0.91 0.62 -7.69
CA ALA A 51 -2.35 0.85 -7.57
C ALA A 51 -3.13 0.04 -8.60
N LYS A 52 -4.10 -0.77 -8.14
CA LYS A 52 -4.96 -1.55 -9.03
C LYS A 52 -5.80 -0.64 -9.92
N SER A 53 -5.88 -0.99 -11.20
CA SER A 53 -6.70 -0.27 -12.19
C SER A 53 -8.16 -0.12 -11.77
N ARG A 54 -8.71 -1.13 -11.07
CA ARG A 54 -10.07 -1.07 -10.50
C ARG A 54 -10.23 0.07 -9.51
N GLU A 55 -9.29 0.22 -8.57
CA GLU A 55 -9.35 1.24 -7.52
C GLU A 55 -9.10 2.63 -8.11
N ARG A 56 -8.19 2.76 -9.09
CA ARG A 56 -7.97 4.01 -9.83
C ARG A 56 -9.25 4.48 -10.52
N GLN A 57 -9.95 3.58 -11.23
CA GLN A 57 -11.22 3.88 -11.88
C GLN A 57 -12.35 4.19 -10.88
N PHE A 58 -12.35 3.56 -9.71
CA PHE A 58 -13.29 3.86 -8.65
C PHE A 58 -13.12 5.31 -8.17
N PHE A 59 -11.89 5.71 -7.83
CA PHE A 59 -11.63 7.08 -7.37
C PHE A 59 -11.81 8.13 -8.46
N LEU A 60 -11.49 7.81 -9.72
CA LEU A 60 -11.77 8.71 -10.85
C LEU A 60 -13.27 8.96 -11.01
N ARG A 61 -14.10 7.90 -10.99
CA ARG A 61 -15.56 8.03 -11.07
C ARG A 61 -16.13 8.79 -9.87
N SER A 62 -15.63 8.52 -8.67
CA SER A 62 -16.03 9.23 -7.46
C SER A 62 -15.68 10.72 -7.54
N ALA A 63 -14.48 11.06 -8.03
CA ALA A 63 -14.10 12.45 -8.25
C ALA A 63 -14.99 13.12 -9.31
N THR A 64 -15.31 12.44 -10.42
CA THR A 64 -16.22 12.96 -11.43
C THR A 64 -17.63 13.23 -10.90
N ALA A 65 -18.11 12.43 -9.95
CA ALA A 65 -19.43 12.59 -9.36
C ALA A 65 -19.49 13.72 -8.31
N LEU A 66 -18.40 13.95 -7.57
CA LEU A 66 -18.36 14.87 -6.45
C LEU A 66 -17.82 16.26 -6.79
N TRP A 67 -17.03 16.38 -7.86
CA TRP A 67 -16.33 17.62 -8.21
C TRP A 67 -17.06 18.41 -9.30
N PRO A 68 -16.82 19.74 -9.41
CA PRO A 68 -17.34 20.53 -10.51
C PRO A 68 -16.94 19.95 -11.88
N ALA A 69 -17.88 19.93 -12.83
CA ALA A 69 -17.73 19.26 -14.13
C ALA A 69 -16.47 19.68 -14.92
N GLN A 70 -16.06 20.96 -14.82
CA GLN A 70 -14.83 21.46 -15.46
C GLN A 70 -13.56 20.84 -14.88
N GLN A 71 -13.49 20.63 -13.56
CA GLN A 71 -12.31 20.06 -12.89
C GLN A 71 -12.27 18.53 -13.05
N ALA A 72 -13.45 17.90 -13.00
CA ALA A 72 -13.61 16.46 -13.22
C ALA A 72 -13.16 16.01 -14.62
N LYS A 73 -13.44 16.80 -15.68
CA LYS A 73 -13.05 16.47 -17.06
C LYS A 73 -11.55 16.54 -17.31
N ALA A 74 -10.83 17.35 -16.53
CA ALA A 74 -9.38 17.48 -16.64
C ALA A 74 -8.63 16.38 -15.87
N LEU A 75 -9.32 15.69 -14.95
CA LEU A 75 -8.74 14.69 -14.08
C LEU A 75 -8.44 13.39 -14.84
N LYS A 76 -7.25 12.84 -14.62
CA LYS A 76 -6.82 11.55 -15.16
C LYS A 76 -6.66 10.54 -14.03
N ASP A 77 -6.78 9.26 -14.36
CA ASP A 77 -6.53 8.16 -13.42
C ASP A 77 -5.06 8.06 -12.99
N THR A 78 -4.19 8.75 -13.73
CA THR A 78 -2.77 8.94 -13.45
C THR A 78 -2.44 10.17 -12.62
N ASP A 79 -3.43 10.95 -12.19
CA ASP A 79 -3.17 12.10 -11.33
C ASP A 79 -2.95 11.65 -9.88
N LEU A 80 -2.00 12.28 -9.19
CA LEU A 80 -1.61 11.91 -7.82
C LEU A 80 -2.78 11.92 -6.85
N ILE A 81 -3.77 12.79 -7.07
CA ILE A 81 -4.97 12.89 -6.23
C ILE A 81 -5.90 11.68 -6.35
N VAL A 82 -5.83 10.95 -7.47
CA VAL A 82 -6.55 9.69 -7.69
C VAL A 82 -5.67 8.50 -7.30
N LEU A 83 -4.39 8.54 -7.67
CA LEU A 83 -3.41 7.49 -7.40
C LEU A 83 -3.16 7.25 -5.92
N ALA A 84 -2.98 8.32 -5.12
CA ALA A 84 -2.67 8.19 -3.70
C ALA A 84 -3.75 7.40 -2.91
N PRO A 85 -5.05 7.75 -3.00
CA PRO A 85 -6.08 6.96 -2.33
C PRO A 85 -6.27 5.57 -2.96
N ALA A 86 -6.12 5.43 -4.28
CA ALA A 86 -6.22 4.13 -4.95
C ALA A 86 -5.12 3.15 -4.53
N PHE A 87 -3.87 3.62 -4.43
CA PHE A 87 -2.74 2.87 -3.90
C PHE A 87 -2.98 2.45 -2.46
N THR A 88 -3.38 3.40 -1.61
CA THR A 88 -3.64 3.13 -0.18
C THR A 88 -4.69 2.03 0.00
N LEU A 89 -5.79 2.09 -0.75
CA LEU A 89 -6.84 1.07 -0.71
C LEU A 89 -6.36 -0.29 -1.26
N THR A 90 -5.53 -0.26 -2.30
CA THR A 90 -4.93 -1.47 -2.88
C THR A 90 -4.04 -2.20 -1.88
N GLU A 91 -3.08 -1.48 -1.29
CA GLU A 91 -2.14 -2.02 -0.29
C GLU A 91 -2.84 -2.46 0.98
N LEU A 92 -3.85 -1.70 1.44
CA LEU A 92 -4.65 -2.10 2.60
C LEU A 92 -5.35 -3.44 2.35
N THR A 93 -5.98 -3.58 1.18
CA THR A 93 -6.67 -4.81 0.80
C THR A 93 -5.70 -6.00 0.73
N ASP A 94 -4.50 -5.80 0.18
CA ASP A 94 -3.52 -6.87 0.04
C ASP A 94 -2.86 -7.22 1.38
N ALA A 95 -2.61 -6.23 2.25
CA ALA A 95 -2.18 -6.45 3.63
C ALA A 95 -3.22 -7.27 4.42
N PHE A 96 -4.51 -6.97 4.26
CA PHE A 96 -5.58 -7.76 4.88
C PHE A 96 -5.62 -9.20 4.38
N LYS A 97 -5.40 -9.44 3.08
CA LYS A 97 -5.33 -10.80 2.53
C LYS A 97 -4.15 -11.59 3.09
N ILE A 98 -2.97 -10.96 3.16
CA ILE A 98 -1.77 -11.59 3.74
C ILE A 98 -2.04 -11.93 5.21
N GLY A 99 -2.58 -10.97 5.98
CA GLY A 99 -2.93 -11.19 7.38
C GLY A 99 -3.97 -12.31 7.56
N PHE A 100 -5.00 -12.36 6.72
CA PHE A 100 -6.01 -13.40 6.74
C PHE A 100 -5.44 -14.79 6.44
N LEU A 101 -4.56 -14.89 5.44
CA LEU A 101 -3.92 -16.16 5.09
C LEU A 101 -3.03 -16.70 6.22
N LEU A 102 -2.26 -15.82 6.87
CA LEU A 102 -1.47 -16.18 8.05
C LEU A 102 -2.37 -16.60 9.22
N TYR A 103 -3.49 -15.90 9.41
CA TYR A 103 -4.43 -16.18 10.49
C TYR A 103 -5.11 -17.56 10.37
N ILE A 104 -5.40 -18.01 9.14
CA ILE A 104 -5.96 -19.35 8.90
C ILE A 104 -5.04 -20.44 9.46
N GLY A 105 -3.72 -20.32 9.26
CA GLY A 105 -2.75 -21.29 9.79
C GLY A 105 -2.86 -21.44 11.30
N PHE A 106 -2.97 -20.32 12.02
CA PHE A 106 -3.13 -20.32 13.48
C PHE A 106 -4.47 -20.90 13.96
N ILE A 107 -5.57 -20.63 13.24
CA ILE A 107 -6.88 -21.23 13.55
C ILE A 107 -6.83 -22.75 13.44
N VAL A 108 -6.17 -23.29 12.40
CA VAL A 108 -6.06 -24.74 12.22
C VAL A 108 -5.34 -25.37 13.40
N VAL A 109 -4.23 -24.79 13.85
CA VAL A 109 -3.50 -25.26 15.03
C VAL A 109 -4.38 -25.22 16.28
N ASP A 110 -5.12 -24.14 16.51
CA ASP A 110 -6.03 -24.02 17.65
C ASP A 110 -7.13 -25.10 17.64
N LEU A 111 -7.74 -25.33 16.47
CA LEU A 111 -8.79 -26.34 16.31
C LEU A 111 -8.26 -27.76 16.57
N VAL A 112 -7.07 -28.07 16.05
CA VAL A 112 -6.44 -29.38 16.25
C VAL A 112 -6.12 -29.60 17.74
N ILE A 113 -5.52 -28.62 18.41
CA ILE A 113 -5.14 -28.73 19.83
C ILE A 113 -6.38 -28.85 20.72
N ALA A 114 -7.43 -28.08 20.46
CA ALA A 114 -8.69 -28.19 21.18
C ALA A 114 -9.30 -29.60 21.06
N ASN A 115 -9.33 -30.16 19.84
CA ASN A 115 -9.82 -31.51 19.61
C ASN A 115 -8.99 -32.59 20.33
N VAL A 116 -7.66 -32.44 20.33
CA VAL A 116 -6.76 -33.37 21.05
C VAL A 116 -6.98 -33.29 22.57
N LEU A 117 -7.07 -32.09 23.14
CA LEU A 117 -7.30 -31.93 24.59
C LEU A 117 -8.68 -32.45 25.03
N MET A 118 -9.72 -32.21 24.23
CA MET A 118 -11.05 -32.77 24.47
C MET A 118 -11.03 -34.30 24.42
N ALA A 119 -10.32 -34.90 23.46
CA ALA A 119 -10.16 -36.35 23.36
C ALA A 119 -9.40 -36.95 24.56
N MET A 120 -8.50 -36.19 25.19
CA MET A 120 -7.80 -36.60 26.41
C MET A 120 -8.62 -36.42 27.71
N GLY A 121 -9.84 -35.91 27.63
CA GLY A 121 -10.70 -35.66 28.79
C GLY A 121 -10.26 -34.47 29.66
N LEU A 122 -9.33 -33.65 29.17
CA LEU A 122 -8.81 -32.48 29.90
C LEU A 122 -9.70 -31.25 29.69
N ASN A 123 -10.94 -31.30 30.19
CA ASN A 123 -11.90 -30.21 30.08
C ASN A 123 -11.54 -28.94 30.87
N GLN A 124 -10.58 -29.01 31.79
CA GLN A 124 -10.20 -27.89 32.65
C GLN A 124 -8.96 -27.11 32.15
N ALA A 125 -8.21 -27.67 31.19
CA ALA A 125 -7.08 -26.99 30.59
C ALA A 125 -7.56 -26.07 29.45
N GLN A 126 -7.26 -24.77 29.54
CA GLN A 126 -7.56 -23.83 28.46
C GLN A 126 -6.68 -24.15 27.23
N PRO A 127 -7.27 -24.51 26.07
CA PRO A 127 -6.51 -24.91 24.87
C PRO A 127 -5.52 -23.85 24.38
N THR A 128 -5.81 -22.57 24.65
CA THR A 128 -4.99 -21.42 24.27
C THR A 128 -3.57 -21.48 24.86
N ASN A 129 -3.40 -21.98 26.09
CA ASN A 129 -2.09 -22.00 26.77
C ASN A 129 -1.15 -23.06 26.18
N VAL A 130 -1.71 -24.14 25.64
CA VAL A 130 -0.94 -25.20 24.95
C VAL A 130 -0.65 -24.81 23.50
N ALA A 131 -1.54 -24.02 22.88
CA ALA A 131 -1.40 -23.59 21.49
C ALA A 131 -0.29 -22.55 21.26
N ILE A 132 -0.04 -21.64 22.20
CA ILE A 132 0.97 -20.58 22.04
C ILE A 132 2.38 -21.12 21.69
N PRO A 133 2.97 -22.06 22.44
CA PRO A 133 4.30 -22.59 22.10
C PRO A 133 4.31 -23.37 20.78
N LEU A 134 3.22 -24.07 20.43
CA LEU A 134 3.08 -24.80 19.16
C LEU A 134 2.91 -23.87 17.94
N LYS A 135 2.34 -22.67 18.12
CA LYS A 135 2.22 -21.67 17.05
C LYS A 135 3.54 -20.96 16.72
N LEU A 136 4.49 -20.98 17.64
CA LEU A 136 5.79 -20.29 17.53
C LEU A 136 6.93 -21.21 17.06
N LEU A 137 6.71 -22.53 17.06
CA LEU A 137 7.59 -23.56 16.51
C LEU A 137 7.33 -23.74 15.01
#